data_AF-A0A7W6A249-F1
#
_entry.id   AF-A0A7W6A249-F1
#
_cell.length_a   1.000
_cell.length_b   1.000
_cell.length_c   1.000
_cell.angle_alpha   90.00
_cell.angle_beta   90.00
_cell.angle_gamma   90.00
#
_symmetry.space_group_name_H-M   'P 1'
#
loop_
_entity.id
_entity.type
_entity.pdbx_description
1 polymer ?
#
loop_
_entity_poly.entity_id
_entity_poly.type
_entity_poly.pdbx_seq_one_letter_code
_entity_poly.pdbx_strand_id
1 'polypeptide(L)'
;MADFVREAYWEAYESSARVMTKESAEHFVRRAIDDGKTSSRWAEGQIERMGRYLMGCCSDFGLLGSRMKGGRLINTIRIEQKVVAYLAHDLHFSELGDNAILAHHDWKLFGLTREDVLEELKKLSLKGHFIIQAAGDVVRISWKQPSMEALCDVLSQG
;
A
#
# COMPACT_ATOMS: atom_id res chain seq x y z
N MET A 1 2.20 -10.44 4.26
CA MET A 1 0.94 -9.85 3.74
C MET A 1 1.21 -8.58 2.97
N ALA A 2 1.78 -7.54 3.59
CA ALA A 2 2.16 -6.29 2.91
C ALA A 2 2.95 -6.52 1.61
N ASP A 3 3.94 -7.42 1.63
CA ASP A 3 4.72 -7.78 0.43
C ASP A 3 3.87 -8.40 -0.67
N PHE A 4 2.92 -9.28 -0.31
CA PHE A 4 2.02 -9.88 -1.28
C PHE A 4 1.14 -8.84 -1.98
N VAL A 5 0.67 -7.84 -1.24
CA VAL A 5 -0.09 -6.72 -1.82
C VAL A 5 0.80 -5.92 -2.77
N ARG A 6 1.98 -5.53 -2.31
CA ARG A 6 2.92 -4.70 -3.09
C ARG A 6 3.45 -5.38 -4.34
N GLU A 7 3.73 -6.68 -4.27
CA GLU A 7 4.45 -7.40 -5.31
C GLU A 7 3.53 -8.25 -6.20
N ALA A 8 2.46 -8.84 -5.68
CA ALA A 8 1.61 -9.75 -6.47
C ALA A 8 0.25 -9.16 -6.82
N TYR A 9 -0.40 -8.46 -5.87
CA TYR A 9 -1.72 -7.87 -6.10
C TYR A 9 -1.67 -6.75 -7.13
N TRP A 10 -0.77 -5.78 -6.94
CA TRP A 10 -0.64 -4.65 -7.86
C TRP A 10 -0.08 -5.08 -9.22
N GLU A 11 0.84 -6.04 -9.27
CA GLU A 11 1.30 -6.63 -10.54
C GLU A 11 0.13 -7.25 -11.33
N ALA A 12 -0.73 -8.04 -10.67
CA ALA A 12 -1.90 -8.61 -11.32
C ALA A 12 -2.93 -7.53 -11.73
N TYR A 13 -3.10 -6.49 -10.91
CA TYR A 13 -3.98 -5.37 -11.22
C TYR A 13 -3.50 -4.60 -12.47
N GLU A 14 -2.22 -4.27 -12.54
CA GLU A 14 -1.58 -3.55 -13.65
C GLU A 14 -1.59 -4.40 -14.93
N SER A 15 -1.44 -5.72 -14.82
CA SER A 15 -1.58 -6.64 -15.95
C SER A 15 -3.03 -6.82 -16.44
N SER A 16 -3.98 -6.03 -15.92
CA SER A 16 -5.42 -6.14 -16.19
C SER A 16 -5.99 -7.53 -15.89
N ALA A 17 -5.39 -8.27 -14.95
CA ALA A 17 -5.93 -9.55 -14.52
C ALA A 17 -7.28 -9.32 -13.81
N ARG A 18 -8.29 -10.07 -14.23
CA ARG A 18 -9.62 -9.97 -13.60
C ARG A 18 -9.66 -10.64 -12.23
N VAL A 19 -8.84 -11.66 -12.02
CA VAL A 19 -8.86 -12.49 -10.81
C VAL A 19 -7.46 -12.72 -10.27
N MET A 20 -7.35 -12.77 -8.95
CA MET A 20 -6.19 -13.31 -8.26
C MET A 20 -6.38 -14.82 -8.12
N THR A 21 -5.44 -15.59 -8.65
CA THR A 21 -5.50 -17.06 -8.67
C THR A 21 -4.76 -17.66 -7.46
N LYS A 22 -5.07 -18.92 -7.14
CA LYS A 22 -4.37 -19.66 -6.08
C LYS A 22 -2.90 -19.86 -6.49
N GLU A 23 -2.67 -20.14 -7.76
CA GLU A 23 -1.36 -20.39 -8.34
C GLU A 23 -0.44 -19.16 -8.22
N SER A 24 -0.96 -17.94 -8.45
CA SER A 24 -0.19 -16.71 -8.26
C SER A 24 0.21 -16.52 -6.80
N ALA A 25 -0.69 -16.81 -5.86
CA ALA A 25 -0.40 -16.72 -4.43
C ALA A 25 0.66 -17.74 -3.99
N GLU A 26 0.60 -18.97 -4.49
CA GLU A 26 1.61 -19.97 -4.21
C GLU A 26 2.94 -19.67 -4.88
N HIS A 27 2.93 -19.17 -6.13
CA HIS A 27 4.13 -18.75 -6.83
C HIS A 27 4.85 -17.65 -6.06
N PHE A 28 4.12 -16.66 -5.54
CA PHE A 28 4.69 -15.65 -4.66
C PHE A 28 5.37 -16.27 -3.42
N VAL A 29 4.71 -17.24 -2.76
CA VAL A 29 5.29 -17.91 -1.58
C VAL A 29 6.54 -18.72 -1.96
N ARG A 30 6.52 -19.45 -3.09
CA ARG A 30 7.69 -20.19 -3.58
C ARG A 30 8.86 -19.26 -3.86
N ARG A 31 8.62 -18.15 -4.57
CA ARG A 31 9.66 -17.12 -4.81
C ARG A 31 10.24 -16.57 -3.50
N ALA A 32 9.40 -16.26 -2.52
CA ALA A 32 9.88 -15.78 -1.23
C ALA A 32 10.76 -16.81 -0.49
N ILE A 33 10.45 -18.11 -0.60
CA ILE A 33 11.28 -19.18 -0.06
C ILE A 33 12.62 -19.25 -0.80
N ASP A 34 12.59 -19.19 -2.13
CA ASP A 34 13.78 -19.25 -2.99
C ASP A 34 14.70 -18.03 -2.78
N ASP A 35 14.13 -16.85 -2.53
CA ASP A 35 14.82 -15.62 -2.15
C ASP A 35 15.40 -15.64 -0.72
N GLY A 36 15.20 -16.74 0.02
CA GLY A 36 15.72 -16.89 1.39
C GLY A 36 14.96 -16.07 2.44
N LYS A 37 13.75 -15.58 2.14
CA LYS A 37 12.90 -14.86 3.12
C LYS A 37 12.34 -15.78 4.22
N THR A 38 12.63 -17.08 4.17
CA THR A 38 12.21 -18.09 5.16
C THR A 38 13.40 -18.89 5.67
N SER A 39 13.33 -19.37 6.92
CA SER A 39 14.42 -20.12 7.56
C SER A 39 14.61 -21.54 7.02
N SER A 40 13.64 -22.07 6.26
CA SER A 40 13.66 -23.46 5.79
C SER A 40 12.75 -23.62 4.58
N ARG A 41 13.04 -24.61 3.72
CA ARG A 41 12.10 -25.04 2.69
C ARG A 41 10.80 -25.56 3.31
N TRP A 42 9.68 -25.23 2.71
CA TRP A 42 8.36 -25.68 3.14
C TRP A 42 7.85 -26.80 2.23
N ALA A 43 7.07 -27.72 2.79
CA ALA A 43 6.36 -28.72 2.01
C ALA A 43 5.23 -28.06 1.19
N GLU A 44 4.84 -28.68 0.07
CA GLU A 44 3.79 -28.14 -0.81
C GLU A 44 2.49 -27.80 -0.06
N GLY A 45 2.02 -28.66 0.83
CA GLY A 45 0.83 -28.39 1.63
C GLY A 45 0.93 -27.13 2.52
N GLN A 46 2.13 -26.76 2.97
CA GLN A 46 2.36 -25.52 3.72
C GLN A 46 2.30 -24.29 2.78
N ILE A 47 2.86 -24.40 1.57
CA ILE A 47 2.80 -23.37 0.53
C ILE A 47 1.35 -23.10 0.14
N GLU A 48 0.57 -24.14 -0.17
CA GLU A 48 -0.85 -24.01 -0.52
C GLU A 48 -1.67 -23.36 0.60
N ARG A 49 -1.38 -23.74 1.86
CA ARG A 49 -2.04 -23.16 3.03
C ARG A 49 -1.69 -21.67 3.17
N MET A 50 -0.43 -21.30 3.00
CA MET A 50 0.00 -19.91 3.08
C MET A 50 -0.62 -19.06 1.96
N GLY A 51 -0.65 -19.57 0.72
CA GLY A 51 -1.32 -18.90 -0.39
C GLY A 51 -2.80 -18.65 -0.10
N ARG A 52 -3.51 -19.63 0.49
CA ARG A 52 -4.90 -19.45 0.93
C ARG A 52 -5.04 -18.38 2.01
N TYR A 53 -4.13 -18.31 2.97
CA TYR A 53 -4.17 -17.27 4.02
C TYR A 53 -3.92 -15.88 3.44
N LEU A 54 -2.96 -15.72 2.53
CA LEU A 54 -2.72 -14.44 1.85
C LEU A 54 -3.95 -13.95 1.10
N MET A 55 -4.56 -14.83 0.27
CA MET A 55 -5.80 -14.48 -0.43
C MET A 55 -6.98 -14.25 0.52
N GLY A 56 -7.02 -14.97 1.64
CA GLY A 56 -8.01 -14.78 2.71
C GLY A 56 -7.92 -13.37 3.30
N CYS A 57 -6.74 -12.98 3.77
CA CYS A 57 -6.50 -11.63 4.29
C CYS A 57 -6.81 -10.55 3.25
N CYS A 58 -6.44 -10.73 1.97
CA CYS A 58 -6.81 -9.76 0.94
C CYS A 58 -8.33 -9.64 0.78
N SER A 59 -9.07 -10.74 0.96
CA SER A 59 -10.53 -10.71 0.98
C SER A 59 -11.06 -9.94 2.18
N ASP A 60 -10.48 -10.14 3.36
CA ASP A 60 -10.90 -9.50 4.61
C ASP A 60 -10.67 -7.97 4.57
N PHE A 61 -9.58 -7.53 3.93
CA PHE A 61 -9.29 -6.11 3.69
C PHE A 61 -9.99 -5.52 2.46
N GLY A 62 -10.84 -6.29 1.77
CA GLY A 62 -11.60 -5.81 0.61
C GLY A 62 -10.78 -5.64 -0.69
N LEU A 63 -9.52 -6.06 -0.72
CA LEU A 63 -8.68 -6.12 -1.94
C LEU A 63 -9.22 -7.17 -2.93
N LEU A 64 -9.70 -8.31 -2.41
CA LEU A 64 -10.31 -9.36 -3.23
C LEU A 64 -11.79 -9.50 -2.95
N GLY A 65 -12.58 -9.58 -4.02
CA GLY A 65 -14.02 -9.74 -3.97
C GLY A 65 -14.48 -11.20 -3.94
N SER A 66 -15.65 -11.43 -4.55
CA SER A 66 -16.28 -12.74 -4.63
C SER A 66 -15.40 -13.76 -5.35
N ARG A 67 -15.62 -15.04 -4.99
CA ARG A 67 -15.01 -16.15 -5.73
C ARG A 67 -15.59 -16.21 -7.14
N MET A 68 -14.71 -16.40 -8.10
CA MET A 68 -15.00 -16.55 -9.52
C MET A 68 -14.34 -17.84 -10.02
N LYS A 69 -14.69 -18.28 -11.24
CA LYS A 69 -13.97 -19.38 -11.87
C LYS A 69 -12.49 -19.02 -12.00
N GLY A 70 -11.62 -19.84 -11.42
CA GLY A 70 -10.16 -19.65 -11.48
C GLY A 70 -9.55 -18.71 -10.41
N GLY A 71 -10.34 -18.11 -9.51
CA GLY A 71 -9.76 -17.24 -8.48
C GLY A 71 -10.76 -16.38 -7.72
N ARG A 72 -10.29 -15.24 -7.21
CA ARG A 72 -11.15 -14.20 -6.60
C ARG A 72 -11.04 -12.91 -7.41
N LEU A 73 -12.15 -12.20 -7.57
CA LEU A 73 -12.17 -10.92 -8.29
C LEU A 73 -11.17 -9.94 -7.66
N ILE A 74 -10.35 -9.27 -8.47
CA ILE A 74 -9.50 -8.18 -8.00
C ILE A 74 -10.37 -6.92 -7.94
N ASN A 75 -10.42 -6.26 -6.79
CA ASN A 75 -11.15 -5.00 -6.64
C ASN A 75 -10.25 -3.82 -7.00
N THR A 76 -10.83 -2.70 -7.41
CA THR A 76 -10.08 -1.44 -7.45
C THR A 76 -10.15 -0.80 -6.08
N ILE A 77 -9.00 -0.57 -5.44
CA ILE A 77 -8.91 0.25 -4.24
C ILE A 77 -8.43 1.63 -4.63
N ARG A 78 -9.06 2.66 -4.05
CA ARG A 78 -8.57 4.03 -4.10
C ARG A 78 -8.29 4.47 -2.68
N ILE A 79 -7.10 5.03 -2.46
CA ILE A 79 -6.76 5.59 -1.16
C ILE A 79 -7.69 6.78 -0.85
N GLU A 80 -8.16 6.86 0.38
CA GLU A 80 -8.90 8.04 0.84
C GLU A 80 -7.93 9.17 1.21
N GLN A 81 -8.34 10.42 0.96
CA GLN A 81 -7.54 11.62 1.29
C GLN A 81 -7.15 11.67 2.77
N LYS A 82 -8.02 11.20 3.68
CA LYS A 82 -7.71 11.13 5.11
C LYS A 82 -6.58 10.15 5.40
N VAL A 83 -6.53 9.02 4.69
CA VAL A 83 -5.46 8.01 4.82
C VAL A 83 -4.15 8.56 4.27
N VAL A 84 -4.18 9.30 3.14
CA VAL A 84 -2.99 10.01 2.63
C VAL A 84 -2.48 10.99 3.70
N ALA A 85 -3.36 11.81 4.27
CA ALA A 85 -2.97 12.80 5.27
C ALA A 85 -2.38 12.13 6.51
N TYR A 86 -3.03 11.08 7.00
CA TYR A 86 -2.59 10.30 8.15
C TYR A 86 -1.21 9.70 7.91
N LEU A 87 -1.03 8.93 6.83
CA LEU A 87 0.23 8.24 6.54
C LEU A 87 1.38 9.24 6.31
N ALA A 88 1.11 10.36 5.62
CA ALA A 88 2.13 11.38 5.39
C ALA A 88 2.65 11.99 6.71
N HIS A 89 1.76 12.28 7.66
CA HIS A 89 2.15 12.80 8.97
C HIS A 89 2.79 11.73 9.85
N ASP A 90 2.31 10.50 9.83
CA ASP A 90 2.90 9.38 10.57
C ASP A 90 4.37 9.17 10.19
N LEU A 91 4.66 9.20 8.88
CA LEU A 91 6.03 9.14 8.37
C LEU A 91 6.85 10.38 8.75
N HIS A 92 6.25 11.58 8.72
CA HIS A 92 6.90 12.81 9.17
C HIS A 92 7.28 12.77 10.65
N PHE A 93 6.36 12.35 11.52
CA PHE A 93 6.60 12.24 12.95
C PHE A 93 7.51 11.06 13.32
N SER A 94 7.70 10.12 12.39
CA SER A 94 8.77 9.11 12.44
C SER A 94 10.14 9.67 12.00
N GLU A 95 10.27 10.99 11.90
CA GLU A 95 11.49 11.73 11.54
C GLU A 95 12.03 11.46 10.11
N LEU A 96 11.17 10.98 9.20
CA LEU A 96 11.55 10.87 7.79
C LEU A 96 11.56 12.26 7.13
N GLY A 97 12.60 12.53 6.34
CA GLY A 97 12.66 13.72 5.50
C GLY A 97 11.64 13.67 4.35
N ASP A 98 11.22 14.83 3.86
CA ASP A 98 10.15 14.97 2.86
C ASP A 98 10.32 14.08 1.61
N ASN A 99 11.54 14.00 1.07
CA ASN A 99 11.83 13.13 -0.07
C ASN A 99 11.69 11.64 0.26
N ALA A 100 12.05 11.23 1.48
CA ALA A 100 11.90 9.86 1.95
C ALA A 100 10.42 9.52 2.20
N ILE A 101 9.62 10.47 2.69
CA ILE A 101 8.16 10.32 2.80
C ILE A 101 7.57 9.99 1.44
N LEU A 102 7.87 10.77 0.40
CA LEU A 102 7.35 10.54 -0.95
C LEU A 102 7.79 9.18 -1.54
N ALA A 103 8.96 8.68 -1.16
CA ALA A 103 9.50 7.41 -1.63
C ALA A 103 9.18 6.22 -0.72
N HIS A 104 8.40 6.43 0.36
CA HIS A 104 8.17 5.39 1.35
C HIS A 104 7.41 4.20 0.75
N HIS A 105 7.79 2.99 1.15
CA HIS A 105 7.27 1.78 0.53
C HIS A 105 5.82 1.48 0.90
N ASP A 106 5.29 2.08 1.95
CA ASP A 106 3.89 1.90 2.37
C ASP A 106 2.90 2.48 1.38
N TRP A 107 3.29 3.50 0.60
CA TRP A 107 2.46 4.03 -0.48
C TRP A 107 2.13 2.96 -1.52
N LYS A 108 3.03 2.00 -1.72
CA LYS A 108 2.82 0.85 -2.62
C LYS A 108 1.73 -0.11 -2.13
N LEU A 109 1.33 -0.07 -0.86
CA LEU A 109 0.16 -0.82 -0.40
C LEU A 109 -1.11 -0.36 -1.10
N PHE A 110 -1.13 0.91 -1.52
CA PHE A 110 -2.23 1.55 -2.24
C PHE A 110 -1.96 1.67 -3.75
N GLY A 111 -0.89 1.04 -4.25
CA GLY A 111 -0.52 1.06 -5.67
C GLY A 111 0.03 2.42 -6.13
N LEU A 112 0.45 3.28 -5.19
CA LEU A 112 0.93 4.61 -5.53
C LEU A 112 2.45 4.59 -5.80
N THR A 113 2.82 5.20 -6.92
CA THR A 113 4.19 5.59 -7.22
C THR A 113 4.58 6.86 -6.45
N ARG A 114 5.86 7.23 -6.47
CA ARG A 114 6.33 8.50 -5.87
C ARG A 114 5.57 9.69 -6.45
N GLU A 115 5.34 9.65 -7.76
CA GLU A 115 4.67 10.70 -8.53
C GLU A 115 3.18 10.78 -8.13
N ASP A 116 2.51 9.63 -7.98
CA ASP A 116 1.13 9.60 -7.49
C ASP A 116 1.02 10.17 -6.07
N VAL A 117 1.97 9.84 -5.20
CA VAL A 117 2.02 10.38 -3.83
C VAL A 117 2.18 11.90 -3.86
N LEU A 118 3.07 12.44 -4.70
CA LEU A 118 3.21 13.89 -4.84
C LEU A 118 1.90 14.55 -5.27
N GLU A 119 1.17 13.95 -6.22
CA GLU A 119 -0.13 14.48 -6.66
C GLU A 119 -1.20 14.39 -5.57
N GLU A 120 -1.23 13.31 -4.78
CA GLU A 120 -2.13 13.20 -3.62
C GLU A 120 -1.79 14.24 -2.54
N LEU A 121 -0.51 14.47 -2.25
CA LEU A 121 -0.08 15.50 -1.30
C LEU A 121 -0.41 16.92 -1.79
N LYS A 122 -0.29 17.20 -3.09
CA LYS A 122 -0.74 18.49 -3.67
C LYS A 122 -2.24 18.70 -3.46
N LYS A 123 -3.08 17.66 -3.65
CA LYS A 123 -4.54 17.74 -3.38
C LYS A 123 -4.83 18.07 -1.92
N LEU A 124 -4.09 17.48 -0.98
CA LEU A 124 -4.21 17.81 0.46
C LEU A 124 -3.73 19.22 0.78
N SER A 125 -2.68 19.68 0.10
CA SER A 125 -2.18 21.04 0.28
C SER A 125 -3.21 22.10 -0.11
N LEU A 126 -3.99 21.86 -1.18
CA LEU A 126 -5.11 22.73 -1.57
C LEU A 126 -6.22 22.81 -0.52
N LYS A 127 -6.39 21.77 0.31
CA LYS A 127 -7.32 21.76 1.45
C LYS A 127 -6.72 22.39 2.71
N GLY A 128 -5.48 22.86 2.63
CA GLY A 128 -4.82 23.58 3.72
C GLY A 128 -4.25 22.69 4.82
N HIS A 129 -4.05 21.39 4.61
CA HIS A 129 -3.45 20.52 5.63
C HIS A 129 -1.96 20.81 5.86
N PHE A 130 -1.23 21.13 4.79
CA PHE A 130 0.19 21.53 4.80
C PHE A 130 0.49 22.32 3.52
N ILE A 131 1.69 22.90 3.43
CA ILE A 131 2.17 23.53 2.21
C ILE A 131 3.23 22.62 1.60
N ILE A 132 3.05 22.23 0.34
CA ILE A 132 4.05 21.47 -0.41
C ILE A 132 4.67 22.32 -1.50
N GLN A 133 6.00 22.24 -1.62
CA GLN A 133 6.78 22.90 -2.65
C GLN A 133 7.64 21.85 -3.34
N ALA A 134 7.54 21.74 -4.66
CA ALA A 134 8.31 20.79 -5.46
C ALA A 134 9.04 21.51 -6.59
N ALA A 135 10.34 21.28 -6.71
CA ALA A 135 11.20 21.83 -7.77
C ALA A 135 12.21 20.77 -8.21
N GLY A 136 12.06 20.26 -9.44
CA GLY A 136 12.80 19.08 -9.88
C GLY A 136 12.54 17.89 -8.94
N ASP A 137 13.61 17.25 -8.47
CA ASP A 137 13.52 16.13 -7.53
C ASP A 137 13.42 16.57 -6.06
N VAL A 138 13.52 17.87 -5.78
CA VAL A 138 13.48 18.40 -4.41
C VAL A 138 12.05 18.72 -4.01
N VAL A 139 11.58 18.08 -2.94
CA VAL A 139 10.30 18.38 -2.29
C VAL A 139 10.54 18.89 -0.88
N ARG A 140 9.80 19.93 -0.51
CA ARG A 140 9.72 20.47 0.85
C ARG A 140 8.27 20.54 1.30
N ILE A 141 7.99 20.05 2.51
CA ILE A 141 6.66 20.06 3.13
C ILE A 141 6.74 20.90 4.41
N SER A 142 5.86 21.89 4.50
CA SER A 142 5.66 22.67 5.72
C SER A 142 4.39 22.18 6.41
N TRP A 143 4.59 21.44 7.49
CA TRP A 143 3.56 20.80 8.29
C TRP A 143 2.88 21.79 9.21
N LYS A 144 1.55 21.70 9.34
CA LYS A 144 0.77 22.60 10.21
C LYS A 144 0.44 21.98 11.56
N GLN A 145 0.23 20.67 11.59
CA GLN A 145 -0.16 19.98 12.82
C GLN A 145 1.09 19.62 13.63
N PRO A 146 1.12 19.90 14.94
CA PRO A 146 2.29 19.65 15.78
C PRO A 146 2.40 18.19 16.24
N SER A 147 1.33 17.39 16.12
CA SER A 147 1.31 15.98 16.52
C SER A 147 0.26 15.18 15.74
N MET A 148 0.30 13.84 15.88
CA MET A 148 -0.71 12.95 15.31
C MET A 148 -2.09 13.16 15.94
N GLU A 149 -2.16 13.48 17.23
CA GLU A 149 -3.42 13.78 17.92
C GLU A 149 -4.08 15.02 17.30
N ALA A 150 -3.32 16.12 17.14
CA ALA A 150 -3.82 17.33 16.52
C ALA A 150 -4.30 17.10 15.07
N LEU A 151 -3.62 16.22 14.33
CA LEU A 151 -4.08 15.81 13.00
C LEU A 151 -5.41 15.05 13.07
N CYS A 152 -5.52 14.06 13.95
CA CYS A 152 -6.74 13.26 14.11
C CYS A 152 -7.95 14.14 14.47
N ASP A 153 -7.76 15.15 15.33
CA ASP A 153 -8.80 16.13 15.65
C ASP A 153 -9.29 16.84 14.39
N VAL A 154 -8.38 17.34 13.54
CA VAL A 154 -8.72 17.98 12.27
C VAL A 154 -9.41 17.02 11.29
N LEU A 155 -8.95 15.77 11.18
CA LEU A 155 -9.53 14.77 10.27
C LEU A 155 -10.92 14.28 10.71
N SER A 156 -11.22 14.37 12.01
CA SER A 156 -12.52 13.99 12.57
C SER A 156 -13.63 15.03 12.35
N GLN A 157 -13.25 16.29 12.13
CA GLN A 157 -14.16 17.42 11.95
C GLN A 157 -14.62 17.63 10.50
N GLY A 158 -14.04 16.90 9.54
CA GLY A 158 -14.29 17.03 8.10
C GLY A 158 -14.82 15.77 7.43
#